data_AF-A0A8H6BGN8-F1
#
_entry.id   AF-A0A8H6BGN8-F1
#
_cell.length_a   1.000
_cell.length_b   1.000
_cell.length_c   1.000
_cell.angle_alpha   90.00
_cell.angle_beta   90.00
_cell.angle_gamma   90.00
#
_symmetry.space_group_name_H-M   'P 1'
#
loop_
_entity.id
_entity.type
_entity.pdbx_description
1 polymer ?
#
loop_
_entity_poly.entity_id
_entity_poly.type
_entity_poly.pdbx_seq_one_letter_code
_entity_poly.pdbx_strand_id
1 'polypeptide(L)'
;MPNRVQTGPRYNNTQLFLLVSDIACCVLWTAVNARLLVLLPLIGIRFLPGGIADFFLTVNFGTVLIDLFDYVTIFGKVASSTAFSVPRLMPLVFTCLERFITSAVILSYPRSARCKAFATLIYAESLLESIRCYYNFYKVRTFGRHHRILRAIKKLSYTILVPVQTVCELILLFTALQFDSYYDILNGYSTEIKTTIRVLAIFYLPCFYAIYRRKIYEYYYLDWKNKGKHEKQT
;
A
#
# COMPACT_ATOMS: atom_id res chain seq x y z
N MET A 1 1.73 -52.55 -0.12
CA MET A 1 1.93 -51.31 0.65
C MET A 1 0.93 -50.28 0.14
N PRO A 2 -0.06 -49.82 0.92
CA PRO A 2 -1.00 -48.83 0.43
C PRO A 2 -0.30 -47.47 0.29
N ASN A 3 -0.37 -46.90 -0.91
CA ASN A 3 0.11 -45.55 -1.24
C ASN A 3 -0.54 -44.55 -0.28
N ARG A 4 0.24 -43.98 0.64
CA ARG A 4 -0.15 -42.75 1.34
C ARG A 4 -0.18 -41.64 0.31
N VAL A 5 -1.36 -41.37 -0.24
CA VAL A 5 -1.62 -40.12 -0.95
C VAL A 5 -1.30 -39.01 0.05
N GLN A 6 -0.20 -38.30 -0.17
CA GLN A 6 0.13 -37.10 0.60
C GLN A 6 -0.96 -36.08 0.28
N THR A 7 -2.02 -36.08 1.09
CA THR A 7 -3.00 -35.02 1.07
C THR A 7 -2.27 -33.77 1.53
N GLY A 8 -2.07 -32.84 0.59
CA GLY A 8 -1.49 -31.54 0.90
C GLY A 8 -2.26 -30.85 2.03
N PRO A 9 -1.69 -29.82 2.66
CA PRO A 9 -2.35 -29.11 3.75
C PRO A 9 -3.75 -28.66 3.32
N ARG A 10 -4.77 -29.13 4.04
CA ARG A 10 -6.17 -28.83 3.73
C ARG A 10 -6.46 -27.39 4.16
N TYR A 11 -6.53 -26.47 3.21
CA TYR A 11 -6.83 -25.07 3.47
C TYR A 11 -8.31 -24.88 3.82
N ASN A 12 -8.58 -23.99 4.78
CA ASN A 12 -9.95 -23.55 5.06
C ASN A 12 -10.42 -22.60 3.93
N ASN A 13 -11.72 -22.51 3.65
CA ASN A 13 -12.26 -21.68 2.56
C ASN A 13 -11.82 -20.21 2.68
N THR A 14 -11.76 -19.69 3.91
CA THR A 14 -11.28 -18.33 4.19
C THR A 14 -9.79 -18.15 3.88
N GLN A 15 -8.96 -19.17 4.14
CA GLN A 15 -7.54 -19.13 3.83
C GLN A 15 -7.30 -19.21 2.32
N LEU A 16 -8.08 -20.03 1.63
CA LEU A 16 -8.04 -20.12 0.17
C LEU A 16 -8.38 -18.76 -0.46
N PHE A 17 -9.43 -18.12 0.04
CA PHE A 17 -9.84 -16.80 -0.44
C PHE A 17 -8.75 -15.73 -0.23
N LEU A 18 -8.18 -15.64 0.98
CA LEU A 18 -7.06 -14.73 1.28
C LEU A 18 -5.84 -15.00 0.40
N LEU A 19 -5.56 -16.28 0.14
CA LEU A 19 -4.43 -16.66 -0.69
C LEU A 19 -4.62 -16.24 -2.15
N VAL A 20 -5.85 -16.38 -2.68
CA VAL A 20 -6.19 -15.92 -4.03
C VAL A 20 -6.18 -14.40 -4.12
N SER A 21 -6.73 -13.69 -3.13
CA SER A 21 -6.72 -12.22 -3.10
C SER A 21 -5.29 -11.67 -3.03
N ASP A 22 -4.44 -12.22 -2.15
CA ASP A 22 -3.02 -11.83 -2.05
C ASP A 22 -2.24 -12.09 -3.35
N ILE A 23 -2.49 -13.22 -4.03
CA ILE A 23 -1.85 -13.52 -5.34
C ILE A 23 -2.31 -12.50 -6.39
N ALA A 24 -3.62 -12.26 -6.50
CA ALA A 24 -4.16 -11.33 -7.48
C ALA A 24 -3.60 -9.92 -7.28
N CYS A 25 -3.59 -9.43 -6.03
CA CYS A 25 -2.98 -8.14 -5.68
C CYS A 25 -1.48 -8.11 -6.01
N CYS A 26 -0.73 -9.18 -5.72
CA CYS A 26 0.69 -9.27 -6.05
C CYS A 26 0.93 -9.18 -7.57
N VAL A 27 0.15 -9.90 -8.38
CA VAL A 27 0.25 -9.88 -9.85
C VAL A 27 -0.07 -8.48 -10.39
N LEU A 28 -1.11 -7.82 -9.87
CA LEU A 28 -1.47 -6.47 -10.30
C LEU A 28 -0.37 -5.44 -10.00
N TRP A 29 0.16 -5.43 -8.77
CA TRP A 29 1.22 -4.49 -8.38
C TRP A 29 2.55 -4.75 -9.08
N THR A 30 2.90 -6.02 -9.30
CA THR A 30 4.08 -6.38 -10.10
C THR A 30 3.91 -5.99 -11.57
N ALA A 31 2.69 -6.11 -12.13
CA ALA A 31 2.39 -5.64 -13.47
C ALA A 31 2.49 -4.11 -13.59
N VAL A 32 2.06 -3.34 -12.58
CA VAL A 32 2.27 -1.87 -12.54
C VAL A 32 3.77 -1.55 -12.58
N ASN A 33 4.57 -2.23 -11.77
CA ASN A 33 6.01 -2.01 -11.75
C ASN A 33 6.69 -2.41 -13.06
N ALA A 34 6.32 -3.56 -13.64
CA ALA A 34 6.82 -3.99 -14.94
C ALA A 34 6.47 -2.99 -16.05
N ARG A 35 5.22 -2.51 -16.07
CA ARG A 35 4.77 -1.49 -17.03
C ARG A 35 5.55 -0.18 -16.85
N LEU A 36 5.84 0.23 -15.62
CA LEU A 36 6.68 1.41 -15.34
C LEU A 36 8.09 1.23 -15.89
N LEU A 37 8.74 0.09 -15.62
CA LEU A 37 10.10 -0.19 -16.07
C LEU A 37 10.23 -0.26 -17.60
N VAL A 38 9.18 -0.69 -18.30
CA VAL A 38 9.14 -0.70 -19.77
C VAL A 38 8.86 0.71 -20.33
N LEU A 39 7.90 1.44 -19.76
CA LEU A 39 7.48 2.74 -20.28
C LEU A 39 8.49 3.86 -20.01
N LEU A 40 9.19 3.81 -18.87
CA LEU A 40 10.12 4.86 -18.46
C LEU A 40 11.27 5.09 -19.47
N PRO A 41 11.98 4.06 -19.97
CA PRO A 41 12.97 4.25 -21.03
C PRO A 41 12.35 4.54 -22.40
N LEU A 42 11.13 4.06 -22.67
CA LEU A 42 10.53 4.13 -24.00
C LEU A 42 9.94 5.51 -24.34
N ILE A 43 9.23 6.13 -23.39
CA ILE A 43 8.48 7.38 -23.61
C ILE A 43 9.06 8.55 -22.79
N GLY A 44 9.93 8.24 -21.83
CA GLY A 44 10.52 9.23 -20.93
C GLY A 44 9.53 9.79 -19.91
N ILE A 45 10.06 10.56 -18.95
CA ILE A 45 9.32 11.05 -17.78
C ILE A 45 8.15 11.99 -18.16
N ARG A 46 8.28 12.75 -19.26
CA ARG A 46 7.31 13.79 -19.64
C ARG A 46 5.95 13.22 -20.08
N PHE A 47 5.96 12.06 -20.73
CA PHE A 47 4.76 11.42 -21.27
C PHE A 47 4.32 10.19 -20.47
N LEU A 48 5.10 9.80 -19.46
CA LEU A 48 4.79 8.69 -18.56
C LEU A 48 3.37 8.74 -17.99
N PRO A 49 2.83 9.89 -17.52
CA PRO A 49 1.48 9.94 -16.94
C PRO A 49 0.40 9.46 -17.90
N GLY A 50 0.48 9.80 -19.18
CA GLY A 50 -0.51 9.37 -20.18
C GLY A 50 -0.46 7.87 -20.48
N GLY A 51 0.67 7.21 -20.22
CA GLY A 51 0.84 5.78 -20.48
C GLY A 51 0.55 4.88 -19.28
N ILE A 52 0.61 5.40 -18.04
CA ILE A 52 0.52 4.57 -16.82
C ILE A 52 -0.56 4.99 -15.83
N ALA A 53 -1.00 6.26 -15.82
CA ALA A 53 -1.87 6.78 -14.76
C ALA A 53 -3.18 5.99 -14.65
N ASP A 54 -3.88 5.75 -15.77
CA ASP A 54 -5.16 5.03 -15.76
C ASP A 54 -5.02 3.60 -15.22
N PHE A 55 -3.96 2.91 -15.60
CA PHE A 55 -3.68 1.55 -15.11
C PHE A 55 -3.32 1.54 -13.63
N PHE A 56 -2.45 2.46 -13.20
CA PHE A 56 -2.08 2.61 -11.81
C PHE A 56 -3.30 2.93 -10.94
N LEU A 57 -4.14 3.89 -11.35
CA LEU A 57 -5.37 4.26 -10.64
C LEU A 57 -6.33 3.08 -10.54
N THR A 58 -6.53 2.33 -11.63
CA THR A 58 -7.40 1.15 -11.64
C THR A 58 -6.92 0.09 -10.65
N VAL A 59 -5.62 -0.20 -10.64
CA VAL A 59 -5.02 -1.15 -9.69
C VAL A 59 -5.10 -0.63 -8.26
N ASN A 60 -4.86 0.67 -8.04
CA ASN A 60 -4.92 1.26 -6.72
C ASN A 60 -6.35 1.20 -6.14
N PHE A 61 -7.36 1.63 -6.89
CA PHE A 61 -8.76 1.53 -6.48
C PHE A 61 -9.20 0.07 -6.27
N GLY A 62 -8.86 -0.83 -7.19
CA GLY A 62 -9.21 -2.24 -7.08
C GLY A 62 -8.64 -2.90 -5.83
N THR A 63 -7.37 -2.62 -5.52
CA THR A 63 -6.70 -3.20 -4.34
C THR A 63 -7.19 -2.61 -3.02
N VAL A 64 -7.58 -1.32 -3.00
CA VAL A 64 -8.26 -0.71 -1.84
C VAL A 64 -9.61 -1.40 -1.57
N LEU A 65 -10.39 -1.68 -2.62
CA LEU A 65 -11.67 -2.39 -2.47
C LEU A 65 -11.49 -3.81 -1.95
N ILE A 66 -10.48 -4.53 -2.45
CA ILE A 66 -10.13 -5.87 -1.96
C ILE A 66 -9.72 -5.82 -0.48
N ASP A 67 -8.82 -4.90 -0.10
CA ASP A 67 -8.37 -4.76 1.30
C ASP A 67 -9.54 -4.44 2.26
N LEU A 68 -10.48 -3.59 1.83
CA LEU A 68 -11.69 -3.27 2.60
C LEU A 68 -12.65 -4.46 2.71
N PHE A 69 -12.84 -5.19 1.61
CA PHE A 69 -13.68 -6.38 1.58
C PHE A 69 -13.11 -7.48 2.49
N ASP A 70 -11.81 -7.75 2.42
CA ASP A 70 -11.11 -8.72 3.27
C ASP A 70 -11.23 -8.32 4.75
N TYR A 71 -11.14 -7.03 5.06
CA TYR A 71 -11.34 -6.52 6.42
C TYR A 71 -12.74 -6.79 6.95
N VAL A 72 -13.79 -6.38 6.21
CA VAL A 72 -15.19 -6.48 6.66
C VAL A 72 -15.64 -7.93 6.75
N THR A 73 -15.28 -8.76 5.77
CA THR A 73 -15.80 -10.13 5.68
C THR A 73 -15.10 -11.11 6.61
N ILE A 74 -13.79 -10.95 6.80
CA ILE A 74 -12.97 -11.89 7.56
C ILE A 74 -12.68 -11.33 8.94
N PHE A 75 -12.02 -10.16 9.01
CA PHE A 75 -11.50 -9.63 10.27
C PHE A 75 -12.56 -8.97 11.14
N GLY A 76 -13.65 -8.46 10.56
CA GLY A 76 -14.81 -7.94 11.29
C GLY A 76 -15.57 -9.01 12.07
N LYS A 77 -15.40 -10.29 11.72
CA LYS A 77 -16.09 -11.43 12.36
C LYS A 77 -15.22 -12.19 13.36
N VAL A 78 -13.93 -11.87 13.47
CA VAL A 78 -13.01 -12.56 14.38
C VAL A 78 -13.05 -11.89 15.75
N ALA A 79 -13.57 -12.60 16.75
CA ALA A 79 -13.49 -12.16 18.14
C ALA A 79 -12.01 -11.99 18.56
N SER A 80 -11.70 -10.86 19.22
CA SER A 80 -10.36 -10.36 19.61
C SER A 80 -9.51 -11.31 20.48
N SER A 81 -9.98 -12.52 20.76
CA SER A 81 -9.38 -13.47 21.71
C SER A 81 -8.45 -14.52 21.08
N THR A 82 -8.26 -14.54 19.76
CA THR A 82 -7.43 -15.56 19.10
C THR A 82 -6.05 -15.03 18.71
N ALA A 83 -5.05 -15.93 18.73
CA ALA A 83 -3.61 -15.68 18.55
C ALA A 83 -3.18 -15.02 17.22
N PHE A 84 -4.13 -14.62 16.38
CA PHE A 84 -3.89 -13.85 15.16
C PHE A 84 -3.99 -12.37 15.48
N SER A 85 -2.90 -11.63 15.28
CA SER A 85 -2.92 -10.17 15.31
C SER A 85 -3.86 -9.65 14.22
N VAL A 86 -5.07 -9.30 14.62
CA VAL A 86 -6.08 -8.69 13.75
C VAL A 86 -5.53 -7.33 13.28
N PRO A 87 -5.55 -7.04 11.97
CA PRO A 87 -5.19 -5.71 11.49
C PRO A 87 -6.09 -4.68 12.19
N ARG A 88 -5.50 -3.63 12.76
CA ARG A 88 -6.27 -2.57 13.38
C ARG A 88 -6.98 -1.77 12.28
N LEU A 89 -8.26 -1.47 12.47
CA LEU A 89 -9.08 -0.69 11.52
C LEU A 89 -8.42 0.64 11.17
N MET A 90 -7.94 1.36 12.18
CA MET A 90 -7.40 2.72 12.03
C MET A 90 -6.26 2.80 11.00
N PRO A 91 -5.16 2.02 11.09
CA PRO A 91 -4.13 1.99 10.05
C PRO A 91 -4.65 1.71 8.64
N LEU A 92 -5.65 0.83 8.49
CA LEU A 92 -6.20 0.48 7.19
C LEU A 92 -6.97 1.67 6.59
N VAL A 93 -7.81 2.32 7.39
CA VAL A 93 -8.55 3.53 6.97
C VAL A 93 -7.58 4.63 6.53
N PHE A 94 -6.50 4.86 7.27
CA PHE A 94 -5.51 5.87 6.88
C PHE A 94 -4.81 5.53 5.56
N THR A 95 -4.40 4.28 5.35
CA THR A 95 -3.78 3.85 4.07
C THR A 95 -4.77 3.96 2.91
N CYS A 96 -6.05 3.65 3.12
CA CYS A 96 -7.08 3.84 2.10
C CYS A 96 -7.30 5.33 1.77
N LEU A 97 -7.34 6.19 2.79
CA LEU A 97 -7.47 7.64 2.62
C LEU A 97 -6.27 8.23 1.87
N GLU A 98 -5.06 7.84 2.23
CA GLU A 98 -3.82 8.23 1.56
C GLU A 98 -3.87 7.91 0.06
N ARG A 99 -4.17 6.66 -0.29
CA ARG A 99 -4.31 6.22 -1.69
C ARG A 99 -5.43 6.94 -2.44
N PHE A 100 -6.55 7.20 -1.76
CA PHE A 100 -7.66 7.94 -2.34
C PHE A 100 -7.26 9.38 -2.66
N ILE A 101 -6.56 10.06 -1.74
CA ILE A 101 -6.04 11.41 -1.93
C ILE A 101 -5.08 11.45 -3.12
N THR A 102 -4.11 10.55 -3.15
CA THR A 102 -3.11 10.48 -4.23
C THR A 102 -3.80 10.26 -5.58
N SER A 103 -4.80 9.37 -5.62
CA SER A 103 -5.59 9.11 -6.82
C SER A 103 -6.42 10.32 -7.26
N ALA A 104 -7.05 11.02 -6.32
CA ALA A 104 -7.83 12.22 -6.58
C ALA A 104 -6.98 13.37 -7.12
N VAL A 105 -5.76 13.55 -6.60
CA VAL A 105 -4.80 14.57 -7.06
C VAL A 105 -4.35 14.26 -8.49
N ILE A 106 -4.00 13.01 -8.80
CA ILE A 106 -3.54 12.61 -10.14
C ILE A 106 -4.65 12.84 -11.17
N LEU A 107 -5.90 12.48 -10.85
CA LEU A 107 -7.05 12.69 -11.73
C LEU A 107 -7.38 14.18 -11.94
N SER A 108 -7.30 14.99 -10.88
CA SER A 108 -7.67 16.41 -10.94
C SER A 108 -6.57 17.30 -11.56
N TYR A 109 -5.31 16.89 -11.43
CA TYR A 109 -4.13 17.65 -11.87
C TYR A 109 -3.15 16.81 -12.69
N PRO A 110 -3.51 16.37 -13.91
CA PRO A 110 -2.65 15.53 -14.74
C PRO A 110 -1.33 16.21 -15.15
N ARG A 111 -1.26 17.56 -15.10
CA ARG A 111 -0.03 18.32 -15.35
C ARG A 111 1.00 18.18 -14.22
N SER A 112 0.54 18.02 -12.97
CA SER A 112 1.42 17.79 -11.81
C SER A 112 2.19 16.48 -11.93
N ALA A 113 1.57 15.45 -12.54
CA ALA A 113 2.18 14.14 -12.74
C ALA A 113 3.38 14.12 -13.71
N ARG A 114 3.66 15.19 -14.46
CA ARG A 114 4.78 15.27 -15.43
C ARG A 114 6.13 15.53 -14.77
N CYS A 115 6.38 14.95 -13.61
CA CYS A 115 7.59 15.14 -12.83
C CYS A 115 8.22 13.80 -12.45
N LYS A 116 9.51 13.83 -12.09
CA LYS A 116 10.23 12.63 -11.62
C LYS A 116 9.58 12.03 -10.36
N ALA A 117 9.00 12.90 -9.51
CA ALA A 117 8.33 12.49 -8.28
C ALA A 117 7.16 11.52 -8.54
N PHE A 118 6.44 11.68 -9.66
CA PHE A 118 5.36 10.76 -10.05
C PHE A 118 5.87 9.36 -10.39
N ALA A 119 6.97 9.26 -11.15
CA ALA A 119 7.56 7.97 -11.51
C ALA A 119 8.12 7.26 -10.26
N THR A 120 8.81 8.00 -9.39
CA THR A 120 9.35 7.44 -8.15
C THR A 120 8.26 7.06 -7.16
N LEU A 121 7.13 7.80 -7.14
CA LEU A 121 5.96 7.45 -6.35
C LEU A 121 5.40 6.09 -6.76
N ILE A 122 5.08 5.92 -8.05
CA ILE A 122 4.53 4.65 -8.57
C ILE A 122 5.49 3.50 -8.30
N TYR A 123 6.79 3.72 -8.49
CA TYR A 123 7.80 2.70 -8.19
C TYR A 123 7.81 2.32 -6.71
N ALA A 124 7.86 3.31 -5.81
CA ALA A 124 7.91 3.08 -4.37
C ALA A 124 6.64 2.36 -3.87
N GLU A 125 5.47 2.80 -4.31
CA GLU A 125 4.18 2.23 -3.93
C GLU A 125 4.02 0.81 -4.48
N SER A 126 4.26 0.60 -5.78
CA SER A 126 4.15 -0.74 -6.39
C SER A 126 5.13 -1.75 -5.79
N LEU A 127 6.35 -1.33 -5.45
CA LEU A 127 7.34 -2.19 -4.80
C LEU A 127 6.96 -2.50 -3.36
N LEU A 128 6.53 -1.50 -2.58
CA LEU A 128 6.09 -1.67 -1.20
C LEU A 128 4.91 -2.66 -1.13
N GLU A 129 3.95 -2.51 -2.03
CA GLU A 129 2.76 -3.35 -2.12
C GLU A 129 3.05 -4.76 -2.59
N SER A 130 3.90 -4.94 -3.59
CA SER A 130 4.35 -6.26 -4.03
C SER A 130 5.00 -7.04 -2.88
N ILE A 131 5.86 -6.37 -2.09
CA ILE A 131 6.50 -6.98 -0.91
C ILE A 131 5.45 -7.30 0.18
N ARG A 132 4.46 -6.41 0.38
CA ARG A 132 3.36 -6.61 1.34
C ARG A 132 2.55 -7.86 0.98
N CYS A 133 2.09 -7.97 -0.26
CA CYS A 133 1.30 -9.11 -0.75
C CYS A 133 2.11 -10.40 -0.71
N TYR A 134 3.38 -10.38 -1.13
CA TYR A 134 4.24 -11.56 -1.06
C TYR A 134 4.44 -12.06 0.38
N TYR A 135 4.63 -11.15 1.33
CA TYR A 135 4.72 -11.49 2.74
C TYR A 135 3.40 -12.07 3.29
N ASN A 136 2.26 -11.48 2.92
CA ASN A 136 0.94 -11.96 3.37
C ASN A 136 0.64 -13.35 2.81
N PHE A 137 0.88 -13.57 1.51
CA PHE A 137 0.78 -14.88 0.87
C PHE A 137 1.58 -15.95 1.63
N TYR A 138 2.85 -15.66 1.94
CA TYR A 138 3.68 -16.60 2.69
C TYR A 138 3.12 -16.84 4.10
N LYS A 139 2.69 -15.78 4.80
CA LYS A 139 2.12 -15.85 6.15
C LYS A 139 0.84 -16.71 6.18
N VAL A 140 -0.04 -16.57 5.19
CA VAL A 140 -1.27 -17.38 5.08
C VAL A 140 -0.92 -18.83 4.77
N ARG A 141 0.00 -19.07 3.84
CA ARG A 141 0.44 -20.42 3.44
C ARG A 141 1.08 -21.21 4.59
N THR A 142 1.84 -20.56 5.46
CA THR A 142 2.55 -21.21 6.57
C THR A 142 1.79 -21.19 7.89
N PHE A 143 0.46 -20.96 7.86
CA PHE A 143 -0.41 -20.92 9.03
C PHE A 143 0.10 -19.94 10.10
N GLY A 144 0.61 -18.77 9.67
CA GLY A 144 1.13 -17.76 10.57
C GLY A 144 2.56 -17.99 11.06
N ARG A 145 3.33 -18.97 10.53
CA ARG A 145 4.78 -19.04 10.78
C ARG A 145 5.51 -17.95 10.00
N HIS A 146 6.25 -17.12 10.72
CA HIS A 146 6.93 -15.98 10.13
C HIS A 146 8.36 -16.34 9.74
N HIS A 147 8.67 -16.31 8.45
CA HIS A 147 10.04 -16.45 7.99
C HIS A 147 10.84 -15.17 8.32
N ARG A 148 11.97 -15.31 9.03
CA ARG A 148 12.74 -14.18 9.56
C ARG A 148 13.21 -13.23 8.47
N ILE A 149 13.69 -13.77 7.35
CA ILE A 149 14.22 -12.99 6.22
C ILE A 149 13.11 -12.17 5.57
N LEU A 150 11.94 -12.78 5.32
CA LEU A 150 10.80 -12.09 4.71
C LEU A 150 10.27 -10.97 5.60
N ARG A 151 10.24 -11.20 6.91
CA ARG A 151 9.91 -10.16 7.88
C ARG A 151 10.93 -9.03 7.86
N ALA A 152 12.23 -9.33 7.77
CA ALA A 152 13.28 -8.31 7.71
C ALA A 152 13.17 -7.47 6.43
N ILE A 153 12.96 -8.09 5.27
CA ILE A 153 12.75 -7.40 3.98
C ILE A 153 11.56 -6.46 4.08
N LYS A 154 10.41 -6.94 4.59
CA LYS A 154 9.22 -6.11 4.78
C LYS A 154 9.45 -4.92 5.71
N LYS A 155 10.21 -5.10 6.79
CA LYS A 155 10.54 -4.00 7.73
C LYS A 155 11.44 -2.96 7.07
N LEU A 156 12.47 -3.41 6.35
CA LEU A 156 13.41 -2.54 5.66
C LEU A 156 12.71 -1.77 4.55
N SER A 157 11.92 -2.45 3.72
CA SER A 157 11.16 -1.83 2.65
C SER A 157 10.18 -0.79 3.20
N TYR A 158 9.47 -1.09 4.30
CA TYR A 158 8.59 -0.13 4.94
C TYR A 158 9.36 1.09 5.50
N THR A 159 10.53 0.88 6.10
CA THR A 159 11.31 1.97 6.70
C THR A 159 11.89 2.92 5.65
N ILE A 160 12.19 2.42 4.45
CA ILE A 160 12.82 3.22 3.38
C ILE A 160 11.79 3.73 2.37
N LEU A 161 10.90 2.86 1.86
CA LEU A 161 10.01 3.22 0.76
C LEU A 161 8.87 4.14 1.20
N VAL A 162 8.36 3.97 2.41
CA VAL A 162 7.27 4.80 2.94
C VAL A 162 7.66 6.29 3.02
N PRO A 163 8.79 6.70 3.64
CA PRO A 163 9.17 8.11 3.63
C PRO A 163 9.46 8.63 2.22
N VAL A 164 10.03 7.80 1.32
CA VAL A 164 10.24 8.19 -0.09
C VAL A 164 8.90 8.45 -0.80
N GLN A 165 7.91 7.59 -0.60
CA GLN A 165 6.56 7.73 -1.13
C GLN A 165 5.93 9.04 -0.64
N THR A 166 5.96 9.29 0.67
CA THR A 166 5.39 10.50 1.29
C THR A 166 6.05 11.79 0.80
N VAL A 167 7.37 11.80 0.61
CA VAL A 167 8.06 12.95 0.02
C VAL A 167 7.60 13.19 -1.42
N CYS A 168 7.43 12.12 -2.21
CA CYS A 168 6.93 12.25 -3.57
C CYS A 168 5.48 12.76 -3.63
N GLU A 169 4.61 12.28 -2.73
CA GLU A 169 3.22 12.76 -2.60
C GLU A 169 3.16 14.24 -2.21
N LEU A 170 4.00 14.67 -1.27
CA LEU A 170 4.11 16.08 -0.91
C LEU A 170 4.55 16.93 -2.09
N ILE A 171 5.56 16.50 -2.86
CA ILE A 171 6.00 17.21 -4.06
C ILE A 171 4.85 17.30 -5.08
N LEU A 172 4.08 16.23 -5.27
CA LEU A 172 2.91 16.22 -6.17
C LEU A 172 1.78 17.13 -5.69
N LEU A 173 1.52 17.17 -4.38
CA LEU A 173 0.55 18.08 -3.77
C LEU A 173 0.99 19.54 -3.95
N PHE A 174 2.26 19.87 -3.68
CA PHE A 174 2.79 21.23 -3.84
C PHE A 174 2.80 21.69 -5.31
N THR A 175 3.13 20.79 -6.24
CA THR A 175 3.07 21.11 -7.68
C THR A 175 1.63 21.20 -8.16
N ALA A 176 0.69 20.42 -7.63
CA ALA A 176 -0.74 20.55 -7.92
C ALA A 176 -1.30 21.93 -7.51
N LEU A 177 -0.78 22.55 -6.44
CA LEU A 177 -1.16 23.92 -6.03
C LEU A 177 -0.80 25.00 -7.08
N GLN A 178 0.23 24.75 -7.90
CA GLN A 178 0.71 25.73 -8.89
C GLN A 178 -0.07 25.68 -10.20
N PHE A 179 -0.73 24.56 -10.49
CA PHE A 179 -1.47 24.36 -11.73
C PHE A 179 -2.96 24.55 -11.51
N ASP A 180 -3.65 25.06 -12.51
CA ASP A 180 -5.12 25.08 -12.51
C ASP A 180 -5.65 23.66 -12.70
N SER A 181 -6.71 23.34 -11.97
CA SER A 181 -7.30 22.01 -12.02
C SER A 181 -7.98 21.79 -13.36
N TYR A 182 -8.07 20.54 -13.81
CA TYR A 182 -8.85 20.23 -15.02
C TYR A 182 -10.31 20.68 -14.90
N TYR A 183 -10.88 20.61 -13.69
CA TYR A 183 -12.23 21.07 -13.37
C TYR A 183 -12.38 22.58 -13.29
N ASP A 184 -11.29 23.31 -13.08
CA ASP A 184 -11.26 24.78 -13.07
C ASP A 184 -11.60 25.34 -14.46
N ILE A 185 -11.03 24.70 -15.49
CA ILE A 185 -11.29 25.00 -16.90
C ILE A 185 -12.75 24.73 -17.29
N LEU A 186 -13.42 23.79 -16.60
CA LEU A 186 -14.74 23.29 -16.99
C LEU A 186 -15.89 23.95 -16.21
N ASN A 187 -15.75 24.16 -14.89
CA ASN A 187 -16.87 24.49 -14.00
C ASN A 187 -16.61 25.67 -13.03
N GLY A 188 -15.44 26.32 -13.02
CA GLY A 188 -15.18 27.51 -12.19
C GLY A 188 -15.11 27.28 -10.66
N TYR A 189 -15.14 26.03 -10.18
CA TYR A 189 -15.03 25.65 -8.75
C TYR A 189 -13.58 25.68 -8.22
N SER A 190 -12.84 26.74 -8.50
CA SER A 190 -11.38 26.78 -8.34
C SER A 190 -10.92 26.94 -6.89
N THR A 191 -11.65 27.74 -6.11
CA THR A 191 -11.20 28.22 -4.80
C THR A 191 -11.37 27.16 -3.71
N GLU A 192 -12.49 26.43 -3.70
CA GLU A 192 -12.79 25.39 -2.71
C GLU A 192 -11.87 24.15 -2.84
N ILE A 193 -11.55 23.75 -4.07
CA ILE A 193 -10.64 22.63 -4.32
C ILE A 193 -9.20 23.02 -3.93
N LYS A 194 -8.76 24.24 -4.25
CA LYS A 194 -7.43 24.71 -3.85
C LYS A 194 -7.29 24.89 -2.33
N THR A 195 -8.34 25.34 -1.63
CA THR A 195 -8.31 25.44 -0.16
C THR A 195 -8.28 24.07 0.51
N THR A 196 -9.06 23.10 0.03
CA THR A 196 -9.02 21.73 0.57
C THR A 196 -7.66 21.07 0.39
N ILE A 197 -7.00 21.22 -0.76
CA ILE A 197 -5.65 20.68 -0.98
C ILE A 197 -4.62 21.38 -0.08
N ARG A 198 -4.73 22.69 0.16
CA ARG A 198 -3.86 23.41 1.10
C ARG A 198 -4.00 22.90 2.53
N VAL A 199 -5.23 22.75 3.00
CA VAL A 199 -5.54 22.18 4.32
C VAL A 199 -4.94 20.77 4.41
N LEU A 200 -5.16 19.96 3.37
CA LEU A 200 -4.65 18.61 3.33
C LEU A 200 -3.12 18.55 3.41
N ALA A 201 -2.41 19.39 2.65
CA ALA A 201 -0.95 19.45 2.66
C ALA A 201 -0.39 19.80 4.05
N ILE A 202 -1.06 20.69 4.79
CA ILE A 202 -0.67 21.07 6.16
C ILE A 202 -0.88 19.90 7.13
N PHE A 203 -2.02 19.22 7.05
CA PHE A 203 -2.33 18.08 7.92
C PHE A 203 -1.61 16.78 7.53
N TYR A 204 -1.10 16.69 6.30
CA TYR A 204 -0.47 15.48 5.77
C TYR A 204 0.73 15.04 6.60
N LEU A 205 1.66 15.97 6.85
CA LEU A 205 2.93 15.71 7.51
C LEU A 205 2.77 15.29 9.00
N PRO A 206 1.98 15.98 9.84
CA PRO A 206 1.78 15.55 11.23
C PRO A 206 1.03 14.21 11.34
N CYS A 207 0.03 13.96 10.49
CA CYS A 207 -0.68 12.69 10.43
C CYS A 207 0.26 11.54 10.03
N PHE A 208 1.05 11.75 8.97
CA PHE A 208 2.06 10.80 8.54
C PHE A 208 3.05 10.48 9.66
N TYR A 209 3.62 11.50 10.30
CA TYR A 209 4.60 11.32 11.37
C TYR A 209 4.05 10.48 12.53
N ALA A 210 2.81 10.77 12.97
CA ALA A 210 2.18 10.01 14.05
C ALA A 210 2.00 8.51 13.70
N ILE A 211 1.56 8.23 12.47
CA ILE A 211 1.34 6.86 11.98
C ILE A 211 2.68 6.13 11.80
N TYR A 212 3.64 6.79 11.15
CA TYR A 212 4.96 6.24 10.88
C TYR A 212 5.69 5.90 12.17
N ARG A 213 5.69 6.83 13.15
CA ARG A 213 6.26 6.61 14.49
C ARG A 213 5.62 5.40 15.18
N ARG A 214 4.29 5.28 15.13
CA ARG A 214 3.57 4.14 15.72
C ARG A 214 3.96 2.81 15.07
N LYS A 215 4.08 2.78 13.73
CA LYS A 215 4.46 1.58 12.97
C LYS A 215 5.91 1.17 13.18
N ILE A 216 6.84 2.12 13.23
CA ILE A 216 8.23 1.85 13.61
C ILE A 216 8.30 1.28 15.02
N TYR A 217 7.60 1.89 15.98
CA TYR A 217 7.58 1.39 17.35
C TYR A 217 7.07 -0.06 17.40
N GLU A 218 6.03 -0.38 16.65
CA GLU A 218 5.52 -1.75 16.52
C GLU A 218 6.56 -2.71 15.89
N TYR A 219 7.28 -2.28 14.86
CA TYR A 219 8.27 -3.15 14.19
C TYR A 219 9.53 -3.40 15.00
N TYR A 220 10.03 -2.41 15.75
CA TYR A 220 11.33 -2.50 16.42
C TYR A 220 11.19 -2.80 17.92
N TYR A 221 10.32 -2.08 18.63
CA TYR A 221 10.22 -2.20 20.09
C TYR A 221 9.44 -3.44 20.52
N LEU A 222 8.28 -3.71 19.91
CA LEU A 222 7.46 -4.88 20.27
C LEU A 222 8.10 -6.19 19.81
N ASP A 223 8.79 -6.19 18.66
CA ASP A 223 9.51 -7.39 18.19
C ASP A 223 10.71 -7.72 19.10
N TRP A 224 11.44 -6.71 19.58
CA TRP A 224 12.50 -6.91 20.57
C TRP A 224 11.95 -7.44 21.91
N LYS A 225 10.87 -6.82 22.42
CA LYS A 225 10.22 -7.25 23.67
C LYS A 225 9.70 -8.69 23.59
N ASN A 226 9.18 -9.11 22.44
CA ASN A 226 8.67 -10.48 22.25
C ASN A 226 9.80 -11.50 22.15
N LYS A 227 10.96 -11.15 21.55
CA LYS A 227 12.14 -12.03 21.57
C LYS A 227 12.64 -12.29 23.00
N GLY A 228 12.75 -11.25 23.81
CA GLY A 228 13.20 -11.39 25.22
C GLY A 228 12.22 -12.14 26.13
N LYS A 229 10.95 -12.34 25.73
CA LYS A 229 10.01 -13.21 26.45
C LYS A 229 10.18 -14.69 26.09
N HIS A 230 10.47 -14.99 24.82
CA HIS A 230 10.71 -16.36 24.38
C HIS A 230 12.03 -16.93 24.93
N GLU A 231 13.05 -16.10 25.10
CA GLU A 231 14.34 -16.50 25.70
C GLU A 231 14.26 -16.76 27.21
N LYS A 232 13.23 -16.24 27.91
CA LYS A 232 13.00 -16.50 29.34
C LYS A 232 12.15 -17.76 29.62
N GLN A 233 11.60 -18.38 28.57
CA GLN A 233 10.74 -19.56 28.66
C GLN A 233 11.44 -20.85 28.18
N THR A 234 12.66 -20.73 27.66
CA THR A 234 13.59 -21.82 27.33
C THR A 234 14.67 -21.90 28.38
#